data_AF-F8NRC8-F1
#
_entry.id   AF-F8NRC8-F1
#
_cell.length_a   1.000
_cell.length_b   1.000
_cell.length_c   1.000
_cell.angle_alpha   90.00
_cell.angle_beta   90.00
_cell.angle_gamma   90.00
#
_symmetry.space_group_name_H-M   'P 1'
#
loop_
_entity.id
_entity.type
_entity.pdbx_description
1 polymer ?
#
loop_
_entity_poly.entity_id
_entity_poly.type
_entity_poly.pdbx_seq_one_letter_code
_entity_poly.pdbx_strand_id
1 'polypeptide(L)'
;MPEAWVRGAILIRMNSLIRGHSGVRWELIERMASLLRENITPMVPLRGSISASGDLSSLSYIAGTLIGNPSIRVFDGPATFGYRRVVSSRKALADHNIDPLPLASKEHLGILNGTAFSASVASLALNDAAHLAILAQVCTAMGTEALLGTQASFDPFIHRVARPHPGQIEVADTIYDLLQGSTLAQTHEEELTIEQDQGKLRQDRYSLRTAPQFLGPQVEDILAALSTVTQECNSTTDNPLVDGETGAVHHGGNFQAMAVTNAMEKTRLSLHHIGKLLFAQCTELVNPTMNRGLPPSLAATDPSLNYHAKGIDIATAAYVGELGHLANPVSTHVQSAEMHNQSVNSLALISARATINALDVLSMLTASYLYVLCQALDLRALQAELYQGLSAIAVEELTATFGASLLSSDLQTACDRVCDTMRDKLDQTSTMDGVDRMKAVAASATIPLVDILSGATSGLTPSTAGVLFSSIPHFRAQVAKRAAELLKQLQHDYLYGAKGAAPASGCLNRTKSVYEFVRLTLGIRMHGSENFGMFGNGLGVEDVTLGQNISLIHEAIRDGKMQSVVVGLFE
;
A
#
# COMPACT_ATOMS: atom_id res chain seq x y z
N MET A 1 2.65 25.11 12.47
CA MET A 1 2.75 23.65 12.59
C MET A 1 1.34 23.09 12.51
N PRO A 2 1.16 21.85 12.02
CA PRO A 2 -0.12 21.15 12.11
C PRO A 2 -0.64 21.13 13.56
N GLU A 3 -1.94 21.30 13.72
CA GLU A 3 -2.57 21.42 15.04
C GLU A 3 -2.43 20.16 15.89
N ALA A 4 -2.52 18.98 15.27
CA ALA A 4 -2.35 17.70 15.94
C ALA A 4 -0.98 17.59 16.62
N TRP A 5 0.07 18.12 16.00
CA TRP A 5 1.43 18.09 16.55
C TRP A 5 1.53 18.94 17.82
N VAL A 6 0.93 20.14 17.78
CA VAL A 6 0.91 21.06 18.92
C VAL A 6 0.09 20.49 20.07
N ARG A 7 -1.09 19.93 19.78
CA ARG A 7 -1.96 19.31 20.78
C ARG A 7 -1.30 18.09 21.43
N GLY A 8 -0.67 17.22 20.65
CA GLY A 8 0.12 16.10 21.17
C GLY A 8 1.29 16.57 22.03
N ALA A 9 1.95 17.68 21.66
CA ALA A 9 3.04 18.24 22.44
C ALA A 9 2.57 18.79 23.79
N ILE A 10 1.40 19.45 23.83
CA ILE A 10 0.78 19.88 25.10
C ILE A 10 0.49 18.68 25.99
N LEU A 11 -0.09 17.61 25.43
CA LEU A 11 -0.39 16.38 26.17
C LEU A 11 0.87 15.71 26.74
N ILE A 12 1.90 15.53 25.91
CA ILE A 12 3.19 14.94 26.35
C ILE A 12 3.87 15.84 27.39
N ARG A 13 3.81 17.17 27.23
CA ARG A 13 4.39 18.11 28.20
C ARG A 13 3.68 18.04 29.55
N MET A 14 2.35 17.88 29.56
CA MET A 14 1.61 17.62 30.80
C MET A 14 2.08 16.31 31.43
N ASN A 15 2.15 15.23 30.66
CA ASN A 15 2.56 13.90 31.15
C ASN A 15 3.98 13.90 31.75
N SER A 16 4.92 14.63 31.14
CA SER A 16 6.28 14.70 31.66
C SER A 16 6.43 15.54 32.93
N LEU A 17 5.53 16.51 33.18
CA LEU A 17 5.52 17.35 34.38
C LEU A 17 4.79 16.72 35.58
N ILE A 18 3.75 15.91 35.36
CA ILE A 18 3.02 15.24 36.46
C ILE A 18 3.88 14.23 37.23
N ARG A 19 5.06 13.88 36.69
CA ARG A 19 6.04 12.99 37.32
C ARG A 19 6.69 13.58 38.58
N GLY A 20 6.48 14.87 38.87
CA GLY A 20 6.89 15.49 40.13
C GLY A 20 8.35 15.97 40.20
N HIS A 21 9.16 15.75 39.15
CA HIS A 21 10.58 16.08 39.15
C HIS A 21 10.93 17.50 38.65
N SER A 22 9.93 18.30 38.29
CA SER A 22 10.14 19.54 37.51
C SER A 22 9.98 20.83 38.33
N GLY A 23 9.49 20.76 39.56
CA GLY A 23 9.29 21.92 40.42
C GLY A 23 8.30 22.95 39.83
N VAL A 24 7.23 22.47 39.20
CA VAL A 24 6.15 23.30 38.64
C VAL A 24 4.86 23.14 39.42
N ARG A 25 4.00 24.16 39.41
CA ARG A 25 2.70 24.10 40.07
C ARG A 25 1.70 23.23 39.32
N TRP A 26 0.76 22.64 40.07
CA TRP A 26 -0.33 21.85 39.49
C TRP A 26 -1.21 22.70 38.57
N GLU A 27 -1.43 23.97 38.93
CA GLU A 27 -2.18 24.95 38.16
C GLU A 27 -1.64 25.14 36.74
N LEU A 28 -0.32 24.96 36.52
CA LEU A 28 0.27 25.00 35.18
C LEU A 28 -0.22 23.83 34.31
N ILE A 29 -0.30 22.64 34.90
CA ILE A 29 -0.78 21.42 34.25
C ILE A 29 -2.28 21.55 33.93
N GLU A 30 -3.07 22.05 34.88
CA GLU A 30 -4.51 22.33 34.67
C GLU A 30 -4.76 23.38 33.59
N ARG A 31 -3.90 24.39 33.50
CA ARG A 31 -4.02 25.44 32.48
C ARG A 31 -3.73 24.88 31.09
N MET A 32 -2.72 24.02 30.94
CA MET A 32 -2.49 23.28 29.70
C MET A 32 -3.65 22.34 29.34
N ALA A 33 -4.22 21.65 30.33
CA ALA A 33 -5.39 20.80 30.14
C ALA A 33 -6.59 21.60 29.61
N SER A 34 -6.79 22.81 30.13
CA SER A 34 -7.85 23.72 29.68
C SER A 34 -7.67 24.13 28.21
N LEU A 35 -6.44 24.37 27.74
CA LEU A 35 -6.19 24.62 26.31
C LEU A 35 -6.66 23.45 25.43
N LEU A 36 -6.39 22.21 25.84
CA LEU A 36 -6.81 21.03 25.08
C LEU A 36 -8.33 20.86 25.08
N ARG A 37 -8.97 21.05 26.24
CA ARG A 37 -10.42 20.91 26.45
C ARG A 37 -11.21 21.93 25.64
N GLU A 38 -10.80 23.19 25.70
CA GLU A 38 -11.49 24.28 25.01
C GLU A 38 -11.08 24.42 23.53
N ASN A 39 -10.24 23.51 23.03
CA ASN A 39 -9.71 23.56 21.68
C ASN A 39 -9.05 24.91 21.38
N ILE A 40 -8.07 25.28 22.20
CA ILE A 40 -7.19 26.44 21.98
C ILE A 40 -5.82 25.89 21.58
N THR A 41 -5.43 26.07 20.31
CA THR A 41 -4.16 25.53 19.80
C THR A 41 -3.25 26.67 19.34
N PRO A 42 -2.06 26.88 19.94
CA PRO A 42 -1.15 27.91 19.49
C PRO A 42 -0.64 27.71 18.06
N MET A 43 -0.52 28.81 17.32
CA MET A 43 0.12 28.82 16.00
C MET A 43 1.64 28.83 16.17
N VAL A 44 2.23 27.64 16.19
CA VAL A 44 3.67 27.45 16.37
C VAL A 44 4.41 27.45 15.02
N PRO A 45 5.53 28.18 14.84
CA PRO A 45 6.35 28.11 13.65
C PRO A 45 6.84 26.69 13.35
N LEU A 46 6.90 26.30 12.08
CA LEU A 46 7.31 24.94 11.67
C LEU A 46 8.81 24.65 11.89
N ARG A 47 9.64 25.68 11.91
CA ARG A 47 11.12 25.59 11.98
C ARG A 47 11.64 26.50 13.09
N GLY A 48 12.85 26.22 13.58
CA GLY A 48 13.52 27.01 14.62
C GLY A 48 13.97 26.20 15.83
N SER A 49 13.62 24.91 15.91
CA SER A 49 14.15 23.98 16.91
C SER A 49 15.27 23.12 16.33
N ILE A 50 16.33 22.94 17.12
CA ILE A 50 17.38 21.92 16.94
C ILE A 50 17.22 20.75 17.94
N SER A 51 16.17 20.77 18.77
CA SER A 51 15.85 19.73 19.76
C SER A 51 17.03 19.39 20.69
N ALA A 52 17.81 20.41 21.10
CA ALA A 52 19.00 20.23 21.94
C ALA A 52 18.70 20.41 23.43
N SER A 53 18.37 21.64 23.86
CA SER A 53 17.74 21.91 25.17
C SER A 53 16.24 21.60 25.15
N GLY A 54 15.85 20.60 24.35
CA GLY A 54 14.49 20.33 23.94
C GLY A 54 14.02 21.25 22.80
N ASP A 55 12.71 21.26 22.59
CA ASP A 55 12.05 22.05 21.55
C ASP A 55 11.70 23.47 22.01
N LEU A 56 12.73 24.16 22.52
CA LEU A 56 12.63 25.42 23.27
C LEU A 56 11.78 26.49 22.56
N SER A 57 12.11 26.77 21.29
CA SER A 57 11.37 27.77 20.50
C SER A 57 9.90 27.40 20.36
N SER A 58 9.59 26.14 20.07
CA SER A 58 8.21 25.65 19.89
C SER A 58 7.42 25.67 21.20
N LEU A 59 8.01 25.21 22.32
CA LEU A 59 7.39 25.22 23.65
C LEU A 59 7.13 26.65 24.15
N SER A 60 7.91 27.64 23.72
CA SER A 60 7.68 29.04 24.06
C SER A 60 6.36 29.61 23.57
N TYR A 61 5.80 29.07 22.48
CA TYR A 61 4.47 29.48 22.01
C TYR A 61 3.34 28.93 22.88
N ILE A 62 3.53 27.74 23.48
CA ILE A 62 2.59 27.20 24.48
C ILE A 62 2.67 28.04 25.75
N ALA A 63 3.88 28.29 26.27
CA ALA A 63 4.07 29.16 27.43
C ALA A 63 3.50 30.57 27.21
N GLY A 64 3.80 31.16 26.05
CA GLY A 64 3.28 32.46 25.62
C GLY A 64 1.75 32.51 25.54
N THR A 65 1.12 31.39 25.18
CA THR A 65 -0.34 31.26 25.19
C THR A 65 -0.87 31.27 26.61
N LEU A 66 -0.30 30.46 27.51
CA LEU A 66 -0.73 30.35 28.91
C LEU A 66 -0.62 31.67 29.68
N ILE A 67 0.38 32.51 29.38
CA ILE A 67 0.51 33.84 29.99
C ILE A 67 -0.34 34.92 29.30
N GLY A 68 -1.10 34.59 28.25
CA GLY A 68 -1.94 35.55 27.53
C GLY A 68 -1.16 36.60 26.72
N ASN A 69 -0.04 36.21 26.11
CA ASN A 69 0.77 37.10 25.28
C ASN A 69 -0.02 37.55 24.03
N PRO A 70 -0.29 38.86 23.86
CA PRO A 70 -1.17 39.36 22.80
C PRO A 70 -0.65 39.12 21.38
N SER A 71 0.66 38.90 21.22
CA SER A 71 1.29 38.64 19.91
C SER A 71 1.18 37.17 19.48
N ILE A 72 0.90 36.26 20.41
CA ILE A 72 0.71 34.84 20.08
C ILE A 72 -0.69 34.66 19.50
N ARG A 73 -0.76 34.08 18.30
CA ARG A 73 -1.99 33.71 17.62
C ARG A 73 -2.34 32.26 17.93
N VAL A 74 -3.64 31.97 18.04
CA VAL A 74 -4.15 30.63 18.33
C VAL A 74 -5.33 30.31 17.40
N PHE A 75 -5.51 29.04 17.09
CA PHE A 75 -6.77 28.51 16.60
C PHE A 75 -7.71 28.31 17.78
N ASP A 76 -8.95 28.76 17.64
CA ASP A 76 -9.98 28.76 18.67
C ASP A 76 -11.24 28.00 18.22
N GLY A 77 -11.81 27.21 19.14
CA GLY A 77 -12.99 26.36 18.95
C GLY A 77 -12.68 25.00 18.29
N PRO A 78 -13.64 24.07 18.19
CA PRO A 78 -13.43 22.74 17.60
C PRO A 78 -13.31 22.81 16.08
N ALA A 79 -12.54 21.88 15.48
CA ALA A 79 -12.45 21.75 14.02
C ALA A 79 -13.77 21.26 13.36
N THR A 80 -14.66 20.65 14.15
CA THR A 80 -15.93 20.07 13.66
C THR A 80 -16.97 21.10 13.23
N PHE A 81 -16.77 22.39 13.55
CA PHE A 81 -17.73 23.47 13.26
C PHE A 81 -17.23 24.45 12.17
N GLY A 82 -16.53 23.94 11.15
CA GLY A 82 -16.03 24.74 10.02
C GLY A 82 -14.63 25.34 10.26
N TYR A 83 -14.30 26.42 9.54
CA TYR A 83 -12.98 27.07 9.68
C TYR A 83 -12.78 27.61 11.10
N ARG A 84 -11.71 27.16 11.76
CA ARG A 84 -11.37 27.63 13.10
C ARG A 84 -10.97 29.10 13.09
N ARG A 85 -11.44 29.84 14.08
CA ARG A 85 -11.13 31.27 14.21
C ARG A 85 -9.68 31.43 14.64
N VAL A 86 -8.97 32.34 13.99
CA VAL A 86 -7.63 32.74 14.43
C VAL A 86 -7.75 34.03 15.24
N VAL A 87 -7.38 33.99 16.51
CA VAL A 87 -7.43 35.13 17.44
C VAL A 87 -6.12 35.25 18.22
N SER A 88 -5.94 36.31 19.00
CA SER A 88 -4.82 36.38 19.95
C SER A 88 -5.06 35.43 21.12
N SER A 89 -3.98 34.90 21.72
CA SER A 89 -4.08 34.02 22.89
C SER A 89 -4.88 34.65 24.02
N ARG A 90 -4.64 35.95 24.31
CA ARG A 90 -5.39 36.72 25.30
C ARG A 90 -6.89 36.72 25.04
N LYS A 91 -7.30 36.88 23.78
CA LYS A 91 -8.72 36.88 23.41
C LYS A 91 -9.32 35.49 23.58
N ALA A 92 -8.67 34.43 23.07
CA ALA A 92 -9.17 33.07 23.22
C ALA A 92 -9.32 32.69 24.70
N LEU A 93 -8.29 32.96 25.52
CA LEU A 93 -8.35 32.71 26.95
C LEU A 93 -9.52 33.44 27.62
N ALA A 94 -9.72 34.72 27.31
CA ALA A 94 -10.85 35.49 27.84
C ALA A 94 -12.22 34.98 27.35
N ASP A 95 -12.34 34.62 26.07
CA ASP A 95 -13.59 34.11 25.47
C ASP A 95 -14.02 32.77 26.13
N HIS A 96 -13.07 32.00 26.66
CA HIS A 96 -13.29 30.72 27.37
C HIS A 96 -13.20 30.80 28.90
N ASN A 97 -13.17 32.02 29.48
CA ASN A 97 -13.04 32.25 30.92
C ASN A 97 -11.81 31.56 31.56
N ILE A 98 -10.71 31.47 30.82
CA ILE A 98 -9.43 30.95 31.31
C ILE A 98 -8.53 32.11 31.70
N ASP A 99 -8.24 32.25 32.99
CA ASP A 99 -7.27 33.26 33.44
C ASP A 99 -5.86 32.98 32.92
N PRO A 100 -5.13 33.99 32.40
CA PRO A 100 -3.70 33.88 32.14
C PRO A 100 -2.93 33.50 33.42
N LEU A 101 -1.91 32.66 33.27
CA LEU A 101 -1.11 32.17 34.40
C LEU A 101 0.28 32.84 34.42
N PRO A 102 0.56 33.78 35.34
CA PRO A 102 1.91 34.27 35.56
C PRO A 102 2.81 33.13 36.03
N LEU A 103 3.88 32.84 35.29
CA LEU A 103 4.79 31.75 35.61
C LEU A 103 5.67 32.12 36.81
N ALA A 104 5.86 31.17 37.74
CA ALA A 104 6.71 31.31 38.91
C ALA A 104 8.17 30.91 38.60
N SER A 105 9.03 30.99 39.61
CA SER A 105 10.40 30.47 39.56
C SER A 105 10.42 29.02 39.04
N LYS A 106 11.44 28.69 38.25
CA LYS A 106 11.61 27.41 37.55
C LYS A 106 10.57 27.06 36.48
N GLU A 107 9.31 27.48 36.59
CA GLU A 107 8.25 27.11 35.63
C GLU A 107 8.56 27.53 34.19
N HIS A 108 9.33 28.60 34.01
CA HIS A 108 9.80 29.01 32.69
C HIS A 108 10.64 27.90 32.05
N LEU A 109 11.59 27.32 32.77
CA LEU A 109 12.39 26.20 32.25
C LEU A 109 11.59 24.90 32.25
N GLY A 110 10.73 24.67 33.24
CA GLY A 110 9.90 23.46 33.32
C GLY A 110 9.01 23.28 32.07
N ILE A 111 8.40 24.36 31.58
CA ILE A 111 7.60 24.30 30.35
C ILE A 111 8.45 24.34 29.07
N LEU A 112 9.55 25.11 29.05
CA LEU A 112 10.33 25.37 27.85
C LEU A 112 11.35 24.26 27.52
N ASN A 113 11.98 23.64 28.52
CA ASN A 113 12.93 22.54 28.31
C ASN A 113 12.20 21.22 28.20
N GLY A 114 12.34 20.54 27.07
CA GLY A 114 11.85 19.18 26.89
C GLY A 114 11.56 18.81 25.45
N THR A 115 11.33 17.53 25.21
CA THR A 115 11.29 16.94 23.86
C THR A 115 9.88 16.76 23.32
N ALA A 116 8.89 17.44 23.93
CA ALA A 116 7.47 17.15 23.71
C ALA A 116 6.99 17.37 22.25
N PHE A 117 7.56 18.33 21.51
CA PHE A 117 7.20 18.52 20.10
C PHE A 117 7.75 17.41 19.23
N SER A 118 9.05 17.12 19.34
CA SER A 118 9.69 16.03 18.60
C SER A 118 9.03 14.67 18.92
N ALA A 119 8.78 14.37 20.19
CA ALA A 119 8.06 13.17 20.61
C ALA A 119 6.62 13.12 20.09
N SER A 120 5.89 14.24 20.07
CA SER A 120 4.53 14.33 19.52
C SER A 120 4.50 13.99 18.02
N VAL A 121 5.36 14.62 17.22
CA VAL A 121 5.42 14.35 15.79
C VAL A 121 5.87 12.92 15.52
N ALA A 122 6.84 12.42 16.29
CA ALA A 122 7.32 11.05 16.18
C ALA A 122 6.24 10.01 16.52
N SER A 123 5.43 10.26 17.54
CA SER A 123 4.32 9.37 17.92
C SER A 123 3.28 9.25 16.79
N LEU A 124 2.90 10.39 16.19
CA LEU A 124 1.98 10.41 15.06
C LEU A 124 2.58 9.74 13.82
N ALA A 125 3.87 9.96 13.54
CA ALA A 125 4.58 9.31 12.45
C ALA A 125 4.63 7.78 12.63
N LEU A 126 4.92 7.30 13.84
CA LEU A 126 5.00 5.87 14.13
C LEU A 126 3.64 5.17 14.05
N ASN A 127 2.57 5.85 14.46
CA ASN A 127 1.21 5.36 14.23
C ASN A 127 0.97 5.11 12.75
N ASP A 128 1.24 6.09 11.89
CA ASP A 128 1.04 5.96 10.44
C ASP A 128 1.98 4.90 9.82
N ALA A 129 3.23 4.83 10.30
CA ALA A 129 4.21 3.84 9.84
C ALA A 129 3.77 2.40 10.14
N ALA A 130 3.24 2.14 11.34
CA ALA A 130 2.73 0.83 11.70
C ALA A 130 1.56 0.39 10.80
N HIS A 131 0.61 1.29 10.55
CA HIS A 131 -0.52 0.99 9.66
C HIS A 131 -0.07 0.75 8.22
N LEU A 132 0.87 1.54 7.70
CA LEU A 132 1.42 1.32 6.35
C LEU A 132 2.25 0.04 6.25
N ALA A 133 2.96 -0.36 7.32
CA ALA A 133 3.69 -1.63 7.35
C ALA A 133 2.74 -2.83 7.27
N ILE A 134 1.60 -2.79 7.96
CA ILE A 134 0.57 -3.85 7.85
C ILE A 134 -0.08 -3.82 6.46
N LEU A 135 -0.45 -2.63 5.96
CA LEU A 135 -1.04 -2.50 4.63
C LEU A 135 -0.10 -3.00 3.52
N ALA A 136 1.22 -2.83 3.66
CA ALA A 136 2.19 -3.38 2.72
C ALA A 136 2.17 -4.92 2.66
N GLN A 137 1.93 -5.58 3.80
CA GLN A 137 1.76 -7.03 3.86
C GLN A 137 0.45 -7.47 3.18
N VAL A 138 -0.63 -6.72 3.40
CA VAL A 138 -1.91 -6.94 2.69
C VAL A 138 -1.75 -6.77 1.18
N CYS A 139 -1.08 -5.70 0.73
CA CYS A 139 -0.76 -5.50 -0.68
C CYS A 139 0.11 -6.63 -1.25
N THR A 140 1.03 -7.18 -0.45
CA THR A 140 1.84 -8.34 -0.87
C THR A 140 0.99 -9.60 -1.04
N ALA A 141 0.03 -9.86 -0.14
CA ALA A 141 -0.92 -10.96 -0.28
C ALA A 141 -1.78 -10.79 -1.55
N MET A 142 -2.41 -9.61 -1.73
CA MET A 142 -3.17 -9.30 -2.93
C MET A 142 -2.31 -9.38 -4.21
N GLY A 143 -1.05 -8.98 -4.14
CA GLY A 143 -0.08 -9.10 -5.24
C GLY A 143 0.24 -10.54 -5.59
N THR A 144 0.32 -11.41 -4.57
CA THR A 144 0.46 -12.86 -4.76
C THR A 144 -0.77 -13.42 -5.47
N GLU A 145 -1.98 -13.03 -5.09
CA GLU A 145 -3.22 -13.43 -5.78
C GLU A 145 -3.26 -12.92 -7.23
N ALA A 146 -2.98 -11.64 -7.46
CA ALA A 146 -3.00 -11.03 -8.79
C ALA A 146 -1.96 -11.64 -9.74
N LEU A 147 -0.80 -12.04 -9.22
CA LEU A 147 0.26 -12.73 -9.97
C LEU A 147 0.06 -14.24 -10.04
N LEU A 148 -1.00 -14.82 -9.47
CA LEU A 148 -1.19 -16.27 -9.35
C LEU A 148 0.03 -16.96 -8.69
N GLY A 149 0.63 -16.26 -7.71
CA GLY A 149 1.80 -16.69 -6.94
C GLY A 149 1.49 -17.78 -5.93
N THR A 150 2.53 -18.29 -5.28
CA THR A 150 2.45 -19.43 -4.36
C THR A 150 2.47 -18.98 -2.90
N GLN A 151 1.52 -19.51 -2.12
CA GLN A 151 1.48 -19.35 -0.67
C GLN A 151 2.66 -20.07 0.02
N ALA A 152 3.26 -21.08 -0.62
CA ALA A 152 4.35 -21.86 -0.04
C ALA A 152 5.60 -21.02 0.29
N SER A 153 5.77 -19.87 -0.35
CA SER A 153 6.82 -18.90 -0.01
C SER A 153 6.73 -18.38 1.44
N PHE A 154 5.55 -18.52 2.07
CA PHE A 154 5.25 -18.02 3.41
C PHE A 154 5.08 -19.17 4.42
N ASP A 155 5.47 -20.39 4.06
CA ASP A 155 5.26 -21.58 4.89
C ASP A 155 5.97 -21.47 6.27
N PRO A 156 5.31 -21.85 7.38
CA PRO A 156 5.89 -21.78 8.72
C PRO A 156 7.24 -22.49 8.88
N PHE A 157 7.55 -23.55 8.13
CA PHE A 157 8.86 -24.18 8.18
C PHE A 157 9.98 -23.21 7.78
N ILE A 158 9.80 -22.43 6.71
CA ILE A 158 10.81 -21.49 6.21
C ILE A 158 11.09 -20.40 7.26
N HIS A 159 10.05 -19.92 7.94
CA HIS A 159 10.14 -18.74 8.79
C HIS A 159 10.28 -19.07 10.28
N ARG A 160 9.48 -19.99 10.83
CA ARG A 160 9.52 -20.37 12.26
C ARG A 160 10.62 -21.38 12.57
N VAL A 161 10.94 -22.29 11.64
CA VAL A 161 11.91 -23.37 11.88
C VAL A 161 13.28 -23.02 11.31
N ALA A 162 13.35 -22.68 10.01
CA ALA A 162 14.62 -22.52 9.31
C ALA A 162 15.32 -21.19 9.57
N ARG A 163 14.59 -20.07 9.70
CA ARG A 163 15.18 -18.73 9.94
C ARG A 163 14.30 -17.84 10.86
N PRO A 164 14.32 -18.06 12.19
CA PRO A 164 13.35 -17.51 13.12
C PRO A 164 13.61 -16.07 13.58
N HIS A 165 13.74 -15.13 12.64
CA HIS A 165 13.70 -13.70 12.98
C HIS A 165 12.26 -13.28 13.30
N PRO A 166 11.98 -12.61 14.45
CA PRO A 166 10.62 -12.32 14.89
C PRO A 166 9.77 -11.59 13.85
N GLY A 167 10.28 -10.51 13.24
CA GLY A 167 9.54 -9.76 12.23
C GLY A 167 9.35 -10.56 10.94
N GLN A 168 10.32 -11.42 10.57
CA GLN A 168 10.17 -12.31 9.43
C GLN A 168 9.05 -13.34 9.66
N ILE A 169 8.95 -13.89 10.88
CA ILE A 169 7.86 -14.81 11.26
C ILE A 169 6.53 -14.08 11.20
N GLU A 170 6.41 -12.92 11.86
CA GLU A 170 5.17 -12.13 11.92
C GLU A 170 4.64 -11.79 10.52
N VAL A 171 5.53 -11.33 9.63
CA VAL A 171 5.15 -10.99 8.26
C VAL A 171 4.75 -12.23 7.46
N ALA A 172 5.49 -13.34 7.60
CA ALA A 172 5.17 -14.57 6.88
C ALA A 172 3.82 -15.14 7.33
N ASP A 173 3.59 -15.23 8.64
CA ASP A 173 2.34 -15.71 9.21
C ASP A 173 1.16 -14.86 8.74
N THR A 174 1.32 -13.53 8.77
CA THR A 174 0.30 -12.58 8.27
C THR A 174 -0.05 -12.84 6.81
N ILE A 175 0.94 -12.90 5.92
CA ILE A 175 0.70 -13.10 4.49
C ILE A 175 0.14 -14.51 4.23
N TYR A 176 0.68 -15.52 4.91
CA TYR A 176 0.21 -16.89 4.82
C TYR A 176 -1.28 -16.99 5.18
N ASP A 177 -1.69 -16.40 6.30
CA ASP A 177 -3.09 -16.41 6.75
C ASP A 177 -4.02 -15.64 5.82
N LEU A 178 -3.57 -14.49 5.28
CA LEU A 178 -4.35 -13.70 4.32
C LEU A 178 -4.64 -14.46 3.01
N LEU A 179 -3.75 -15.36 2.61
CA LEU A 179 -3.90 -16.17 1.40
C LEU A 179 -4.74 -17.45 1.60
N GLN A 180 -5.07 -17.82 2.84
CA GLN A 180 -5.89 -19.00 3.12
C GLN A 180 -7.23 -18.91 2.42
N GLY A 181 -7.59 -19.94 1.66
CA GLY A 181 -8.86 -20.04 0.93
C GLY A 181 -8.95 -19.17 -0.33
N SER A 182 -7.87 -18.50 -0.75
CA SER A 182 -7.82 -17.84 -2.05
C SER A 182 -7.98 -18.85 -3.18
N THR A 183 -8.72 -18.51 -4.23
CA THR A 183 -8.81 -19.31 -5.46
C THR A 183 -7.88 -18.81 -6.56
N LEU A 184 -7.15 -17.71 -6.30
CA LEU A 184 -6.18 -17.14 -7.24
C LEU A 184 -4.74 -17.52 -6.90
N ALA A 185 -4.36 -17.43 -5.62
CA ALA A 185 -3.05 -17.89 -5.17
C ALA A 185 -2.96 -19.42 -5.20
N GLN A 186 -1.79 -19.94 -5.57
CA GLN A 186 -1.49 -21.37 -5.52
C GLN A 186 -1.23 -21.77 -4.06
N THR A 187 -2.12 -22.59 -3.52
CA THR A 187 -2.05 -23.09 -2.13
C THR A 187 -1.45 -24.49 -2.02
N HIS A 188 -1.21 -25.14 -3.16
CA HIS A 188 -0.62 -26.47 -3.27
C HIS A 188 0.54 -26.40 -4.27
N GLU A 189 1.72 -26.88 -3.88
CA GLU A 189 2.84 -27.04 -4.81
C GLU A 189 2.79 -28.44 -5.46
N GLU A 190 2.92 -28.48 -6.78
CA GLU A 190 3.17 -29.71 -7.51
C GLU A 190 4.65 -29.75 -7.93
N GLU A 191 5.41 -30.69 -7.38
CA GLU A 191 6.78 -30.93 -7.81
C GLU A 191 6.78 -31.67 -9.16
N LEU A 192 7.17 -30.97 -10.23
CA LEU A 192 7.42 -31.59 -11.53
C LEU A 192 8.93 -31.85 -11.74
N THR A 193 9.30 -32.82 -12.57
CA THR A 193 10.69 -33.05 -13.00
C THR A 193 11.18 -31.95 -13.96
N ILE A 194 12.49 -31.91 -14.26
CA ILE A 194 13.06 -30.95 -15.23
C ILE A 194 12.40 -31.14 -16.60
N GLU A 195 12.15 -32.38 -17.02
CA GLU A 195 11.50 -32.66 -18.30
C GLU A 195 10.04 -32.14 -18.33
N GLN A 196 9.40 -32.06 -17.16
CA GLN A 196 8.03 -31.59 -17.01
C GLN A 196 7.91 -30.07 -16.84
N ASP A 197 8.97 -29.33 -16.45
CA ASP A 197 8.91 -27.84 -16.39
C ASP A 197 8.86 -27.16 -17.75
N GLN A 198 9.32 -27.82 -18.80
CA GLN A 198 9.43 -27.26 -20.15
C GLN A 198 10.20 -25.92 -20.19
N GLY A 199 11.16 -25.72 -19.27
CA GLY A 199 11.93 -24.49 -19.12
C GLY A 199 11.14 -23.27 -18.61
N LYS A 200 9.92 -23.46 -18.08
CA LYS A 200 9.11 -22.37 -17.52
C LYS A 200 9.62 -21.98 -16.12
N LEU A 201 9.74 -20.68 -15.85
CA LEU A 201 10.09 -20.18 -14.51
C LEU A 201 8.97 -20.56 -13.52
N ARG A 202 9.24 -21.52 -12.63
CA ARG A 202 8.25 -21.99 -11.64
C ARG A 202 8.13 -21.09 -10.43
N GLN A 203 9.25 -20.62 -9.92
CA GLN A 203 9.27 -19.87 -8.67
C GLN A 203 8.81 -18.43 -8.88
N ASP A 204 8.07 -17.92 -7.92
CA ASP A 204 7.84 -16.48 -7.80
C ASP A 204 9.17 -15.73 -7.72
N ARG A 205 9.19 -14.51 -8.25
CA ARG A 205 10.32 -13.61 -8.13
C ARG A 205 10.42 -13.05 -6.71
N TYR A 206 11.55 -12.44 -6.41
CA TYR A 206 11.91 -12.05 -5.03
C TYR A 206 10.97 -11.01 -4.43
N SER A 207 10.39 -10.14 -5.25
CA SER A 207 9.37 -9.16 -4.87
C SER A 207 8.21 -9.79 -4.08
N LEU A 208 7.81 -11.02 -4.38
CA LEU A 208 6.84 -11.80 -3.60
C LEU A 208 7.54 -12.77 -2.65
N ARG A 209 8.39 -13.66 -3.19
CA ARG A 209 8.93 -14.81 -2.45
C ARG A 209 9.83 -14.44 -1.26
N THR A 210 10.47 -13.28 -1.31
CA THR A 210 11.35 -12.81 -0.23
C THR A 210 10.71 -11.72 0.62
N ALA A 211 9.41 -11.45 0.43
CA ALA A 211 8.74 -10.36 1.12
C ALA A 211 8.83 -10.44 2.66
N PRO A 212 8.67 -11.59 3.33
CA PRO A 212 8.84 -11.66 4.78
C PRO A 212 10.28 -11.38 5.24
N GLN A 213 11.26 -11.87 4.50
CA GLN A 213 12.69 -11.64 4.79
C GLN A 213 13.06 -10.16 4.58
N PHE A 214 12.36 -9.46 3.68
CA PHE A 214 12.61 -8.06 3.35
C PHE A 214 11.85 -7.09 4.28
N LEU A 215 10.58 -7.36 4.57
CA LEU A 215 9.73 -6.54 5.45
C LEU A 215 9.99 -6.78 6.93
N GLY A 216 10.33 -8.01 7.33
CA GLY A 216 10.50 -8.40 8.73
C GLY A 216 11.44 -7.47 9.53
N PRO A 217 12.67 -7.19 9.05
CA PRO A 217 13.56 -6.24 9.72
C PRO A 217 12.98 -4.83 9.84
N GLN A 218 12.15 -4.40 8.89
CA GLN A 218 11.54 -3.06 8.89
C GLN A 218 10.45 -2.97 9.95
N VAL A 219 9.67 -4.06 10.11
CA VAL A 219 8.69 -4.20 11.20
C VAL A 219 9.41 -4.18 12.55
N GLU A 220 10.51 -4.91 12.71
CA GLU A 220 11.32 -4.90 13.94
C GLU A 220 11.81 -3.48 14.28
N ASP A 221 12.32 -2.73 13.30
CA ASP A 221 12.79 -1.35 13.51
C ASP A 221 11.66 -0.38 13.85
N ILE A 222 10.48 -0.51 13.23
CA ILE A 222 9.29 0.29 13.56
C ILE A 222 8.81 0.00 14.98
N LEU A 223 8.77 -1.27 15.40
CA LEU A 223 8.38 -1.67 16.76
C LEU A 223 9.39 -1.18 17.80
N ALA A 224 10.69 -1.25 17.50
CA ALA A 224 11.74 -0.70 18.37
C ALA A 224 11.62 0.84 18.48
N ALA A 225 11.32 1.52 17.38
CA ALA A 225 11.06 2.96 17.39
C ALA A 225 9.80 3.31 18.21
N LEU A 226 8.73 2.53 18.10
CA LEU A 226 7.51 2.69 18.90
C LEU A 226 7.80 2.54 20.40
N SER A 227 8.56 1.53 20.81
CA SER A 227 9.00 1.35 22.19
C SER A 227 9.81 2.56 22.69
N THR A 228 10.76 3.02 21.87
CA THR A 228 11.62 4.17 22.20
C THR A 228 10.81 5.45 22.40
N VAL A 229 9.90 5.77 21.48
CA VAL A 229 9.09 6.98 21.57
C VAL A 229 8.04 6.88 22.68
N THR A 230 7.49 5.68 22.93
CA THR A 230 6.61 5.44 24.09
C THR A 230 7.32 5.75 25.40
N GLN A 231 8.57 5.32 25.55
CA GLN A 231 9.38 5.65 26.72
C GLN A 231 9.65 7.16 26.82
N GLU A 232 9.99 7.82 25.70
CA GLU A 232 10.22 9.26 25.66
C GLU A 232 8.98 10.06 26.09
N CYS A 233 7.80 9.70 25.59
CA CYS A 233 6.51 10.30 25.96
C CYS A 233 6.21 10.22 27.46
N ASN A 234 6.83 9.27 28.17
CA ASN A 234 6.65 9.01 29.59
C ASN A 234 7.86 9.43 30.45
N SER A 235 8.82 10.17 29.89
CA SER A 235 10.05 10.59 30.57
C SER A 235 9.98 12.03 31.11
N THR A 236 10.81 12.37 32.10
CA THR A 236 11.00 13.77 32.53
C THR A 236 12.16 14.38 31.75
N THR A 237 11.87 15.42 30.97
CA THR A 237 12.81 15.97 29.98
C THR A 237 13.16 17.45 30.20
N ASP A 238 12.70 18.11 31.28
CA ASP A 238 13.13 19.46 31.62
C ASP A 238 14.43 19.46 32.46
N ASN A 239 14.95 20.65 32.79
CA ASN A 239 16.16 20.80 33.58
C ASN A 239 16.19 22.17 34.32
N PRO A 240 16.80 22.27 35.51
CA PRO A 240 17.27 21.18 36.39
C PRO A 240 16.14 20.27 36.88
N LEU A 241 16.43 19.08 37.39
CA LEU A 241 15.46 18.21 38.02
C LEU A 241 15.48 18.39 39.54
N VAL A 242 14.32 18.20 40.18
CA VAL A 242 14.16 18.25 41.63
C VAL A 242 13.79 16.87 42.12
N ASP A 243 14.61 16.32 43.01
CA ASP A 243 14.27 15.11 43.75
C ASP A 243 13.42 15.50 44.96
N GLY A 244 12.13 15.15 44.93
CA GLY A 244 11.18 15.47 45.98
C GLY A 244 11.43 14.71 47.29
N GLU A 245 12.15 13.59 47.26
CA GLU A 245 12.45 12.79 48.45
C GLU A 245 13.66 13.35 49.21
N THR A 246 14.70 13.76 48.49
CA THR A 246 15.95 14.26 49.09
C THR A 246 16.05 15.77 49.16
N GLY A 247 15.22 16.49 48.39
CA GLY A 247 15.32 17.94 48.18
C GLY A 247 16.49 18.35 47.29
N ALA A 248 17.22 17.39 46.70
CA ALA A 248 18.35 17.68 45.83
C ALA A 248 17.91 18.23 44.47
N VAL A 249 18.71 19.16 43.94
CA VAL A 249 18.52 19.71 42.60
C VAL A 249 19.63 19.16 41.69
N HIS A 250 19.24 18.45 40.65
CA HIS A 250 20.13 17.77 39.72
C HIS A 250 20.19 18.52 38.38
N HIS A 251 21.40 18.85 37.93
CA HIS A 251 21.62 19.43 36.61
C HIS A 251 22.06 18.32 35.64
N GLY A 252 21.33 18.14 34.56
CA GLY A 252 21.55 17.06 33.59
C GLY A 252 21.15 17.46 32.16
N GLY A 253 20.94 16.45 31.31
CA GLY A 253 20.76 16.63 29.87
C GLY A 253 19.56 15.89 29.27
N ASN A 254 18.53 15.55 30.06
CA ASN A 254 17.36 14.78 29.59
C ASN A 254 16.55 15.48 28.49
N PHE A 255 16.82 16.75 28.23
CA PHE A 255 16.25 17.51 27.13
C PHE A 255 16.83 17.16 25.75
N GLN A 256 17.89 16.33 25.69
CA GLN A 256 18.56 15.94 24.45
C GLN A 256 17.81 14.80 23.75
N ALA A 257 17.06 15.12 22.68
CA ALA A 257 16.12 14.20 22.04
C ALA A 257 16.75 13.18 21.06
N MET A 258 17.99 12.71 21.30
CA MET A 258 18.68 11.77 20.39
C MET A 258 17.97 10.42 20.24
N ALA A 259 17.22 9.99 21.26
CA ALA A 259 16.38 8.80 21.21
C ALA A 259 15.30 8.93 20.12
N VAL A 260 14.63 10.09 20.05
CA VAL A 260 13.64 10.39 19.02
C VAL A 260 14.27 10.47 17.63
N THR A 261 15.46 11.08 17.50
CA THR A 261 16.18 11.11 16.22
C THR A 261 16.48 9.70 15.71
N ASN A 262 17.03 8.83 16.55
CA ASN A 262 17.31 7.44 16.17
C ASN A 262 16.05 6.70 15.73
N ALA A 263 14.95 6.86 16.47
CA ALA A 263 13.66 6.27 16.13
C ALA A 263 13.17 6.75 14.76
N MET A 264 13.20 8.07 14.50
CA MET A 264 12.74 8.63 13.23
C MET A 264 13.61 8.25 12.04
N GLU A 265 14.93 8.17 12.20
CA GLU A 265 15.83 7.82 11.09
C GLU A 265 15.69 6.36 10.67
N LYS A 266 15.63 5.41 11.63
CA LYS A 266 15.39 4.00 11.30
C LYS A 266 14.01 3.78 10.69
N THR A 267 12.98 4.45 11.19
CA THR A 267 11.63 4.38 10.62
C THR A 267 11.64 4.93 9.21
N ARG A 268 12.29 6.06 8.94
CA ARG A 268 12.33 6.64 7.60
C ARG A 268 13.04 5.75 6.57
N LEU A 269 14.12 5.07 6.98
CA LEU A 269 14.76 4.06 6.15
C LEU A 269 13.84 2.85 5.91
N SER A 270 13.15 2.38 6.95
CA SER A 270 12.14 1.31 6.85
C SER A 270 11.04 1.66 5.84
N LEU A 271 10.52 2.89 5.84
CA LEU A 271 9.50 3.36 4.89
C LEU A 271 10.01 3.31 3.43
N HIS A 272 11.27 3.67 3.19
CA HIS A 272 11.88 3.53 1.87
C HIS A 272 11.94 2.07 1.42
N HIS A 273 12.37 1.15 2.30
CA HIS A 273 12.42 -0.27 1.97
C HIS A 273 11.02 -0.84 1.70
N ILE A 274 10.02 -0.51 2.52
CA ILE A 274 8.62 -0.88 2.25
C ILE A 274 8.19 -0.39 0.86
N GLY A 275 8.41 0.90 0.55
CA GLY A 275 8.10 1.46 -0.76
C GLY A 275 8.84 0.79 -1.91
N LYS A 276 10.11 0.39 -1.70
CA LYS A 276 10.90 -0.31 -2.70
C LYS A 276 10.35 -1.71 -3.03
N LEU A 277 9.88 -2.44 -2.01
CA LEU A 277 9.24 -3.74 -2.21
C LEU A 277 7.93 -3.59 -2.98
N LEU A 278 7.04 -2.68 -2.55
CA LEU A 278 5.75 -2.45 -3.21
C LEU A 278 5.94 -1.98 -4.66
N PHE A 279 6.92 -1.11 -4.93
CA PHE A 279 7.27 -0.73 -6.30
C PHE A 279 7.72 -1.92 -7.15
N ALA A 280 8.58 -2.80 -6.60
CA ALA A 280 9.04 -3.99 -7.31
C ALA A 280 7.90 -4.95 -7.65
N GLN A 281 6.92 -5.11 -6.74
CA GLN A 281 5.72 -5.91 -6.99
C GLN A 281 4.80 -5.24 -8.03
N CYS A 282 4.60 -3.92 -7.94
CA CYS A 282 3.79 -3.16 -8.88
C CYS A 282 4.34 -3.21 -10.31
N THR A 283 5.64 -2.97 -10.48
CA THR A 283 6.28 -2.95 -11.81
C THR A 283 6.31 -4.35 -12.44
N GLU A 284 6.43 -5.41 -11.63
CA GLU A 284 6.27 -6.79 -12.08
C GLU A 284 4.85 -7.09 -12.55
N LEU A 285 3.84 -6.63 -11.81
CA LEU A 285 2.42 -6.85 -12.13
C LEU A 285 1.97 -6.18 -13.43
N VAL A 286 2.49 -4.99 -13.74
CA VAL A 286 2.12 -4.27 -14.98
C VAL A 286 2.90 -4.74 -16.21
N ASN A 287 3.96 -5.54 -16.03
CA ASN A 287 4.82 -6.01 -17.11
C ASN A 287 4.31 -7.34 -17.71
N PRO A 288 3.86 -7.36 -18.98
CA PRO A 288 3.28 -8.55 -19.62
C PRO A 288 4.26 -9.73 -19.75
N THR A 289 5.57 -9.47 -19.68
CA THR A 289 6.60 -10.52 -19.72
C THR A 289 6.81 -11.22 -18.38
N MET A 290 6.22 -10.67 -17.30
CA MET A 290 6.46 -11.11 -15.93
C MET A 290 5.17 -11.47 -15.19
N ASN A 291 4.03 -10.90 -15.59
CA ASN A 291 2.76 -10.92 -14.84
C ASN A 291 1.82 -12.10 -15.14
N ARG A 292 2.33 -13.16 -15.76
CA ARG A 292 1.59 -14.41 -16.07
C ARG A 292 0.29 -14.19 -16.86
N GLY A 293 0.40 -13.58 -18.04
CA GLY A 293 -0.69 -13.51 -19.03
C GLY A 293 -1.66 -12.33 -18.88
N LEU A 294 -1.46 -11.46 -17.90
CA LEU A 294 -2.21 -10.20 -17.82
C LEU A 294 -1.81 -9.25 -18.97
N PRO A 295 -2.74 -8.38 -19.44
CA PRO A 295 -2.45 -7.40 -20.47
C PRO A 295 -1.34 -6.40 -20.06
N PRO A 296 -0.62 -5.81 -21.03
CA PRO A 296 0.36 -4.77 -20.74
C PRO A 296 -0.30 -3.59 -20.05
N SER A 297 0.35 -3.05 -19.01
CA SER A 297 -0.18 -1.95 -18.21
C SER A 297 -1.57 -2.22 -17.61
N LEU A 298 -2.01 -3.48 -17.52
CA LEU A 298 -3.35 -3.85 -17.05
C LEU A 298 -4.50 -3.20 -17.84
N ALA A 299 -4.30 -3.02 -19.14
CA ALA A 299 -5.34 -2.55 -20.05
C ALA A 299 -6.52 -3.54 -20.14
N ALA A 300 -7.74 -3.07 -19.89
CA ALA A 300 -8.95 -3.89 -20.00
C ALA A 300 -9.41 -4.11 -21.45
N THR A 301 -8.92 -3.27 -22.38
CA THR A 301 -9.31 -3.23 -23.79
C THR A 301 -8.06 -3.38 -24.68
N ASP A 302 -8.21 -3.20 -25.99
CA ASP A 302 -7.11 -3.32 -26.94
C ASP A 302 -5.88 -2.50 -26.52
N PRO A 303 -4.72 -3.15 -26.29
CA PRO A 303 -3.54 -2.52 -25.72
C PRO A 303 -2.87 -1.51 -26.65
N SER A 304 -3.17 -1.53 -27.95
CA SER A 304 -2.71 -0.51 -28.90
C SER A 304 -3.26 0.89 -28.59
N LEU A 305 -4.40 0.96 -27.90
CA LEU A 305 -5.13 2.20 -27.61
C LEU A 305 -5.39 2.44 -26.11
N ASN A 306 -5.00 1.49 -25.25
CA ASN A 306 -5.20 1.59 -23.81
C ASN A 306 -3.88 1.34 -23.06
N TYR A 307 -3.35 2.41 -22.46
CA TYR A 307 -2.07 2.39 -21.75
C TYR A 307 -2.22 2.40 -20.22
N HIS A 308 -3.45 2.25 -19.69
CA HIS A 308 -3.88 2.29 -18.29
C HIS A 308 -2.77 2.58 -17.24
N ALA A 309 -2.16 1.55 -16.66
CA ALA A 309 -1.23 1.70 -15.54
C ALA A 309 0.18 2.23 -15.92
N LYS A 310 0.45 2.56 -17.18
CA LYS A 310 1.76 3.09 -17.62
C LYS A 310 2.14 4.36 -16.84
N GLY A 311 1.19 5.28 -16.65
CA GLY A 311 1.44 6.50 -15.87
C GLY A 311 1.68 6.20 -14.39
N ILE A 312 1.06 5.14 -13.86
CA ILE A 312 1.20 4.70 -12.47
C ILE A 312 2.58 4.09 -12.23
N ASP A 313 3.09 3.28 -13.15
CA ASP A 313 4.45 2.72 -13.09
C ASP A 313 5.52 3.84 -13.05
N ILE A 314 5.34 4.89 -13.86
CA ILE A 314 6.20 6.08 -13.84
C ILE A 314 6.09 6.83 -12.51
N ALA A 315 4.87 7.04 -12.01
CA ALA A 315 4.63 7.76 -10.75
C ALA A 315 5.23 7.00 -9.56
N THR A 316 5.02 5.69 -9.48
CA THR A 316 5.58 4.85 -8.41
C THR A 316 7.11 4.77 -8.46
N ALA A 317 7.72 4.81 -9.65
CA ALA A 317 9.16 4.97 -9.80
C ALA A 317 9.68 6.33 -9.25
N ALA A 318 8.93 7.41 -9.47
CA ALA A 318 9.27 8.72 -8.90
C ALA A 318 9.16 8.70 -7.37
N TYR A 319 8.07 8.12 -6.83
CA TYR A 319 7.86 8.03 -5.38
C TYR A 319 8.96 7.23 -4.68
N VAL A 320 9.38 6.07 -5.22
CA VAL A 320 10.49 5.31 -4.62
C VAL A 320 11.84 6.04 -4.72
N GLY A 321 12.05 6.79 -5.79
CA GLY A 321 13.22 7.66 -5.95
C GLY A 321 13.28 8.76 -4.87
N GLU A 322 12.15 9.42 -4.62
CA GLU A 322 12.01 10.44 -3.58
C GLU A 322 12.16 9.84 -2.17
N LEU A 323 11.54 8.68 -1.90
CA LEU A 323 11.74 7.95 -0.64
C LEU A 323 13.21 7.65 -0.38
N GLY A 324 13.96 7.26 -1.42
CA GLY A 324 15.39 7.00 -1.31
C GLY A 324 16.19 8.25 -0.92
N HIS A 325 15.82 9.43 -1.44
CA HIS A 325 16.42 10.69 -1.02
C HIS A 325 16.04 11.05 0.43
N LEU A 326 14.77 10.89 0.81
CA LEU A 326 14.29 11.18 2.15
C LEU A 326 14.90 10.27 3.22
N ALA A 327 15.28 9.03 2.86
CA ALA A 327 15.91 8.07 3.77
C ALA A 327 17.27 8.51 4.34
N ASN A 328 17.91 9.55 3.77
CA ASN A 328 19.17 10.06 4.31
C ASN A 328 19.03 10.58 5.75
N PRO A 329 20.04 10.37 6.61
CA PRO A 329 20.00 10.83 7.99
C PRO A 329 20.06 12.37 8.07
N VAL A 330 19.27 12.94 8.98
CA VAL A 330 19.31 14.35 9.36
C VAL A 330 20.42 14.58 10.40
N SER A 331 20.65 13.59 11.26
CA SER A 331 21.59 13.63 12.39
C SER A 331 23.04 13.89 11.97
N THR A 332 23.43 13.55 10.75
CA THR A 332 24.77 13.85 10.20
C THR A 332 25.00 15.34 9.90
N HIS A 333 23.96 16.17 10.02
CA HIS A 333 24.01 17.61 9.73
C HIS A 333 24.04 18.49 10.99
N VAL A 334 24.27 17.91 12.17
CA VAL A 334 24.40 18.66 13.44
C VAL A 334 25.41 19.79 13.31
N GLN A 335 25.00 20.99 13.70
CA GLN A 335 25.83 22.18 13.76
C GLN A 335 26.08 22.57 15.20
N SER A 336 27.25 23.14 15.49
CA SER A 336 27.53 23.70 16.81
C SER A 336 26.74 25.00 17.00
N ALA A 337 25.72 24.98 17.87
CA ALA A 337 24.83 26.10 18.08
C ALA A 337 25.09 26.82 19.42
N GLU A 338 24.53 28.03 19.55
CA GLU A 338 24.45 28.80 20.79
C GLU A 338 25.82 28.95 21.49
N MET A 339 26.72 29.71 20.86
CA MET A 339 28.08 29.97 21.37
C MET A 339 28.87 28.70 21.77
N HIS A 340 28.62 27.59 21.06
CA HIS A 340 29.19 26.26 21.30
C HIS A 340 28.71 25.52 22.56
N ASN A 341 27.79 26.10 23.33
CA ASN A 341 27.15 25.40 24.44
C ASN A 341 26.31 24.21 23.95
N GLN A 342 25.64 24.37 22.80
CA GLN A 342 24.87 23.31 22.12
C GLN A 342 25.67 22.74 20.94
N SER A 343 26.93 22.38 21.20
CA SER A 343 27.87 21.81 20.22
C SER A 343 27.39 20.47 19.64
N VAL A 344 26.58 19.73 20.40
CA VAL A 344 25.80 18.58 19.94
C VAL A 344 24.32 18.81 20.21
N ASN A 345 23.48 18.40 19.27
CA ASN A 345 22.03 18.52 19.31
C ASN A 345 21.38 17.42 18.50
N SER A 346 20.12 17.13 18.75
CA SER A 346 19.50 15.93 18.17
C SER A 346 18.88 16.13 16.80
N LEU A 347 18.44 17.35 16.48
CA LEU A 347 17.63 17.63 15.30
C LEU A 347 16.34 16.79 15.21
N ALA A 348 15.86 16.26 16.35
CA ALA A 348 14.76 15.30 16.39
C ALA A 348 13.48 15.78 15.71
N LEU A 349 13.08 17.04 15.92
CA LEU A 349 11.90 17.59 15.27
C LEU A 349 12.06 17.73 13.74
N ILE A 350 13.29 17.91 13.25
CA ILE A 350 13.59 17.92 11.82
C ILE A 350 13.50 16.50 11.26
N SER A 351 14.07 15.51 11.95
CA SER A 351 14.00 14.10 11.55
C SER A 351 12.56 13.57 11.55
N ALA A 352 11.76 13.93 12.57
CA ALA A 352 10.34 13.57 12.63
C ALA A 352 9.55 14.19 11.45
N ARG A 353 9.82 15.45 11.10
CA ARG A 353 9.22 16.10 9.92
C ARG A 353 9.62 15.44 8.60
N ALA A 354 10.88 15.06 8.44
CA ALA A 354 11.34 14.33 7.26
C ALA A 354 10.66 12.95 7.14
N THR A 355 10.38 12.32 8.28
CA THR A 355 9.67 11.04 8.35
C THR A 355 8.20 11.18 7.97
N ILE A 356 7.53 12.27 8.38
CA ILE A 356 6.17 12.60 7.89
C ILE A 356 6.14 12.78 6.38
N ASN A 357 7.13 13.46 5.79
CA ASN A 357 7.21 13.59 4.33
C ASN A 357 7.37 12.22 3.66
N ALA A 358 8.18 11.32 4.22
CA ALA A 358 8.33 9.97 3.69
C ALA A 358 7.03 9.16 3.80
N LEU A 359 6.24 9.35 4.87
CA LEU A 359 4.93 8.71 5.03
C LEU A 359 3.95 9.15 3.94
N ASP A 360 3.92 10.44 3.61
CA ASP A 360 3.06 11.00 2.56
C ASP A 360 3.40 10.39 1.19
N VAL A 361 4.70 10.30 0.86
CA VAL A 361 5.14 9.68 -0.40
C VAL A 361 4.83 8.17 -0.41
N LEU A 362 5.04 7.47 0.71
CA LEU A 362 4.74 6.04 0.80
C LEU A 362 3.24 5.76 0.69
N SER A 363 2.37 6.60 1.26
CA SER A 363 0.91 6.43 1.12
C SER A 363 0.45 6.67 -0.31
N MET A 364 1.05 7.61 -1.05
CA MET A 364 0.77 7.78 -2.49
C MET A 364 1.17 6.55 -3.31
N LEU A 365 2.35 5.97 -3.02
CA LEU A 365 2.81 4.73 -3.66
C LEU A 365 1.87 3.55 -3.32
N THR A 366 1.52 3.40 -2.05
CA THR A 366 0.65 2.32 -1.57
C THR A 366 -0.75 2.43 -2.19
N ALA A 367 -1.33 3.63 -2.23
CA ALA A 367 -2.62 3.89 -2.89
C ALA A 367 -2.58 3.56 -4.38
N SER A 368 -1.49 3.95 -5.05
CA SER A 368 -1.26 3.66 -6.47
C SER A 368 -1.20 2.16 -6.73
N TYR A 369 -0.46 1.43 -5.90
CA TYR A 369 -0.35 -0.02 -6.05
C TYR A 369 -1.67 -0.73 -5.71
N LEU A 370 -2.40 -0.30 -4.68
CA LEU A 370 -3.71 -0.87 -4.34
C LEU A 370 -4.73 -0.68 -5.47
N TYR A 371 -4.72 0.48 -6.14
CA TYR A 371 -5.52 0.69 -7.35
C TYR A 371 -5.18 -0.32 -8.47
N VAL A 372 -3.89 -0.51 -8.73
CA VAL A 372 -3.37 -1.45 -9.74
C VAL A 372 -3.73 -2.89 -9.39
N LEU A 373 -3.63 -3.27 -8.10
CA LEU A 373 -4.03 -4.58 -7.60
C LEU A 373 -5.50 -4.86 -7.88
N CYS A 374 -6.40 -3.95 -7.52
CA CYS A 374 -7.83 -4.17 -7.76
C CYS A 374 -8.14 -4.32 -9.26
N GLN A 375 -7.48 -3.54 -10.14
CA GLN A 375 -7.63 -3.71 -11.59
C GLN A 375 -7.15 -5.09 -12.04
N ALA A 376 -5.99 -5.55 -11.56
CA ALA A 376 -5.45 -6.86 -11.91
C ALA A 376 -6.38 -8.01 -11.47
N LEU A 377 -6.97 -7.90 -10.27
CA LEU A 377 -7.91 -8.89 -9.76
C LEU A 377 -9.18 -8.98 -10.62
N ASP A 378 -9.73 -7.85 -11.06
CA ASP A 378 -10.86 -7.83 -12.00
C ASP A 378 -10.49 -8.48 -13.34
N LEU A 379 -9.29 -8.20 -13.85
CA LEU A 379 -8.79 -8.81 -15.08
C LEU A 379 -8.57 -10.32 -14.93
N ARG A 380 -8.19 -10.81 -13.74
CA ARG A 380 -8.11 -12.25 -13.46
C ARG A 380 -9.47 -12.91 -13.48
N ALA A 381 -10.48 -12.27 -12.90
CA ALA A 381 -11.86 -12.77 -12.96
C ALA A 381 -12.35 -12.85 -14.42
N LEU A 382 -12.13 -11.78 -15.21
CA LEU A 382 -12.45 -11.77 -16.65
C LEU A 382 -11.70 -12.87 -17.41
N GLN A 383 -10.40 -13.02 -17.16
CA GLN A 383 -9.54 -14.02 -17.80
C GLN A 383 -10.02 -15.45 -17.49
N ALA A 384 -10.43 -15.74 -16.26
CA ALA A 384 -10.97 -17.04 -15.88
C ALA A 384 -12.24 -17.39 -16.68
N GLU A 385 -13.17 -16.43 -16.83
CA GLU A 385 -14.36 -16.62 -17.66
C GLU A 385 -14.02 -16.77 -19.15
N LEU A 386 -13.03 -16.01 -19.63
CA LEU A 386 -12.56 -16.12 -21.00
C LEU A 386 -11.96 -17.50 -21.29
N TYR A 387 -11.18 -18.07 -20.37
CA TYR A 387 -10.67 -19.44 -20.54
C TYR A 387 -11.80 -20.46 -20.62
N GLN A 388 -12.79 -20.37 -19.73
CA GLN A 388 -13.93 -21.29 -19.71
C GLN A 388 -14.73 -21.21 -21.02
N GLY A 389 -15.05 -19.99 -21.47
CA GLY A 389 -15.78 -19.80 -22.72
C GLY A 389 -14.97 -20.17 -23.96
N LEU A 390 -13.65 -19.91 -23.96
CA LEU A 390 -12.76 -20.33 -25.05
C LEU A 390 -12.71 -21.86 -25.18
N SER A 391 -12.58 -22.57 -24.06
CA SER A 391 -12.63 -24.03 -24.03
C SER A 391 -13.98 -24.57 -24.52
N ALA A 392 -15.09 -23.98 -24.09
CA ALA A 392 -16.43 -24.37 -24.55
C ALA A 392 -16.58 -24.18 -26.07
N ILE A 393 -16.19 -23.01 -26.60
CA ILE A 393 -16.18 -22.73 -28.05
C ILE A 393 -15.31 -23.74 -28.80
N ALA A 394 -14.10 -24.01 -28.31
CA ALA A 394 -13.18 -24.94 -28.97
C ALA A 394 -13.76 -26.37 -29.00
N VAL A 395 -14.32 -26.86 -27.90
CA VAL A 395 -14.94 -28.19 -27.80
C VAL A 395 -16.15 -28.31 -28.74
N GLU A 396 -17.03 -27.32 -28.77
CA GLU A 396 -18.18 -27.29 -29.67
C GLU A 396 -17.77 -27.31 -31.14
N GLU A 397 -16.82 -26.44 -31.53
CA GLU A 397 -16.34 -26.36 -32.92
C GLU A 397 -15.56 -27.61 -33.33
N LEU A 398 -14.78 -28.22 -32.42
CA LEU A 398 -14.11 -29.49 -32.66
C LEU A 398 -15.11 -30.62 -32.89
N THR A 399 -16.13 -30.70 -32.04
CA THR A 399 -17.18 -31.72 -32.12
C THR A 399 -17.99 -31.55 -33.41
N ALA A 400 -18.37 -30.32 -33.76
CA ALA A 400 -19.11 -30.03 -34.97
C ALA A 400 -18.30 -30.31 -36.25
N THR A 401 -17.00 -30.00 -36.25
CA THR A 401 -16.16 -30.13 -37.44
C THR A 401 -15.62 -31.56 -37.63
N PHE A 402 -15.21 -32.22 -36.55
CA PHE A 402 -14.46 -33.49 -36.61
C PHE A 402 -15.20 -34.66 -35.94
N GLY A 403 -16.23 -34.42 -35.13
CA GLY A 403 -16.84 -35.45 -34.28
C GLY A 403 -17.49 -36.61 -35.02
N ALA A 404 -17.99 -36.40 -36.25
CA ALA A 404 -18.53 -37.48 -37.08
C ALA A 404 -17.43 -38.39 -37.69
N SER A 405 -16.19 -37.90 -37.73
CA SER A 405 -15.07 -38.54 -38.43
C SER A 405 -14.00 -39.10 -37.49
N LEU A 406 -14.03 -38.74 -36.21
CA LEU A 406 -13.09 -39.19 -35.18
C LEU A 406 -13.75 -40.17 -34.22
N LEU A 407 -12.94 -41.09 -33.68
CA LEU A 407 -13.35 -41.88 -32.52
C LEU A 407 -13.50 -40.96 -31.30
N SER A 408 -14.38 -41.34 -30.37
CA SER A 408 -14.64 -40.53 -29.17
C SER A 408 -13.38 -40.30 -28.31
N SER A 409 -12.47 -41.27 -28.27
CA SER A 409 -11.17 -41.14 -27.56
C SER A 409 -10.24 -40.11 -28.21
N ASP A 410 -10.20 -40.09 -29.55
CA ASP A 410 -9.35 -39.18 -30.31
C ASP A 410 -9.91 -37.76 -30.26
N LEU A 411 -11.24 -37.62 -30.30
CA LEU A 411 -11.92 -36.34 -30.13
C LEU A 411 -11.66 -35.76 -28.73
N GLN A 412 -11.76 -36.57 -27.68
CA GLN A 412 -11.47 -36.11 -26.32
C GLN A 412 -10.01 -35.64 -26.19
N THR A 413 -9.07 -36.44 -26.70
CA THR A 413 -7.64 -36.09 -26.73
C THR A 413 -7.39 -34.80 -27.50
N ALA A 414 -8.12 -34.58 -28.60
CA ALA A 414 -8.05 -33.34 -29.36
C ALA A 414 -8.58 -32.15 -28.57
N CYS A 415 -9.73 -32.30 -27.92
CA CYS A 415 -10.30 -31.27 -27.04
C CYS A 415 -9.31 -30.85 -25.96
N ASP A 416 -8.72 -31.81 -25.24
CA ASP A 416 -7.79 -31.53 -24.14
C ASP A 416 -6.53 -30.80 -24.67
N ARG A 417 -5.85 -31.38 -25.67
CA ARG A 417 -4.61 -30.79 -26.22
C ARG A 417 -4.84 -29.42 -26.86
N VAL A 418 -5.95 -29.23 -27.58
CA VAL A 418 -6.28 -27.94 -28.22
C VAL A 418 -6.60 -26.90 -27.15
N CYS A 419 -7.43 -27.24 -26.15
CA CYS A 419 -7.78 -26.31 -25.08
C CYS A 419 -6.54 -25.84 -24.31
N ASP A 420 -5.64 -26.77 -23.93
CA ASP A 420 -4.42 -26.42 -23.21
C ASP A 420 -3.46 -25.57 -24.06
N THR A 421 -3.27 -25.94 -25.34
CA THR A 421 -2.43 -25.16 -26.26
C THR A 421 -2.97 -23.74 -26.47
N MET A 422 -4.30 -23.61 -26.61
CA MET A 422 -4.95 -22.31 -26.79
C MET A 422 -4.88 -21.46 -25.52
N ARG A 423 -5.01 -22.06 -24.33
CA ARG A 423 -4.82 -21.37 -23.04
C ARG A 423 -3.41 -20.81 -22.91
N ASP A 424 -2.40 -21.64 -23.13
CA ASP A 424 -0.99 -21.23 -23.12
C ASP A 424 -0.73 -20.11 -24.15
N LYS A 425 -1.32 -20.23 -25.34
CA LYS A 425 -1.18 -19.20 -26.38
C LYS A 425 -1.87 -17.89 -26.00
N LEU A 426 -3.02 -17.96 -25.32
CA LEU A 426 -3.75 -16.78 -24.87
C LEU A 426 -2.89 -15.93 -23.94
N ASP A 427 -2.15 -16.56 -23.03
CA ASP A 427 -1.27 -15.87 -22.08
C ASP A 427 -0.06 -15.24 -22.76
N GLN A 428 0.56 -15.95 -23.70
CA GLN A 428 1.71 -15.46 -24.46
C GLN A 428 1.38 -14.31 -25.42
N THR A 429 0.10 -14.10 -25.73
CA THR A 429 -0.37 -13.11 -26.70
C THR A 429 -1.10 -11.95 -26.04
N SER A 430 -0.92 -11.72 -24.73
CA SER A 430 -1.60 -10.66 -23.97
C SER A 430 -1.33 -9.24 -24.48
N THR A 431 -0.28 -9.03 -25.27
CA THR A 431 0.09 -7.75 -25.88
C THR A 431 -0.58 -7.48 -27.25
N MET A 432 -1.39 -8.40 -27.76
CA MET A 432 -2.09 -8.25 -29.05
C MET A 432 -3.52 -7.72 -28.85
N ASP A 433 -4.00 -6.93 -29.81
CA ASP A 433 -5.41 -6.51 -29.88
C ASP A 433 -6.34 -7.71 -30.08
N GLY A 434 -7.54 -7.63 -29.51
CA GLY A 434 -8.42 -8.77 -29.26
C GLY A 434 -8.70 -9.63 -30.48
N VAL A 435 -9.02 -9.02 -31.63
CA VAL A 435 -9.32 -9.76 -32.87
C VAL A 435 -8.11 -10.55 -33.37
N ASP A 436 -6.95 -9.91 -33.46
CA ASP A 436 -5.74 -10.57 -33.95
C ASP A 436 -5.16 -11.55 -32.91
N ARG A 437 -5.34 -11.26 -31.63
CA ARG A 437 -5.04 -12.16 -30.52
C ARG A 437 -5.84 -13.46 -30.66
N MET A 438 -7.15 -13.39 -30.87
CA MET A 438 -7.99 -14.60 -31.01
C MET A 438 -7.67 -15.39 -32.28
N LYS A 439 -7.26 -14.73 -33.38
CA LYS A 439 -6.74 -15.43 -34.57
C LYS A 439 -5.45 -16.20 -34.25
N ALA A 440 -4.51 -15.58 -33.53
CA ALA A 440 -3.25 -16.23 -33.15
C ALA A 440 -3.48 -17.41 -32.18
N VAL A 441 -4.41 -17.24 -31.23
CA VAL A 441 -4.85 -18.30 -30.30
C VAL A 441 -5.47 -19.45 -31.09
N ALA A 442 -6.46 -19.21 -31.95
CA ALA A 442 -7.06 -20.26 -32.75
C ALA A 442 -6.05 -20.96 -33.68
N ALA A 443 -5.10 -20.21 -34.26
CA ALA A 443 -4.06 -20.79 -35.12
C ALA A 443 -3.15 -21.79 -34.38
N SER A 444 -2.96 -21.65 -33.06
CA SER A 444 -2.15 -22.57 -32.25
C SER A 444 -2.71 -23.99 -32.19
N ALA A 445 -4.02 -24.16 -32.41
CA ALA A 445 -4.67 -25.48 -32.49
C ALA A 445 -4.20 -26.32 -33.68
N THR A 446 -3.52 -25.72 -34.67
CA THR A 446 -3.11 -26.41 -35.91
C THR A 446 -2.21 -27.62 -35.63
N ILE A 447 -1.17 -27.46 -34.79
CA ILE A 447 -0.22 -28.55 -34.54
C ILE A 447 -0.89 -29.73 -33.82
N PRO A 448 -1.59 -29.54 -32.68
CA PRO A 448 -2.32 -30.62 -32.03
C PRO A 448 -3.31 -31.34 -32.96
N LEU A 449 -4.04 -30.58 -33.79
CA LEU A 449 -5.00 -31.16 -34.73
C LEU A 449 -4.33 -31.99 -35.82
N VAL A 450 -3.24 -31.50 -36.40
CA VAL A 450 -2.50 -32.24 -37.43
C VAL A 450 -1.96 -33.55 -36.86
N ASP A 451 -1.35 -33.53 -35.67
CA ASP A 451 -0.82 -34.74 -35.03
C ASP A 451 -1.90 -35.81 -34.84
N ILE A 452 -3.07 -35.41 -34.33
CA ILE A 452 -4.17 -36.33 -34.04
C ILE A 452 -4.79 -36.85 -35.33
N LEU A 453 -5.03 -35.97 -36.31
CA LEU A 453 -5.58 -36.36 -37.60
C LEU A 453 -4.62 -37.28 -38.37
N SER A 454 -3.31 -37.06 -38.29
CA SER A 454 -2.31 -37.95 -38.88
C SER A 454 -2.36 -39.36 -38.28
N GLY A 455 -2.61 -39.49 -36.98
CA GLY A 455 -2.85 -40.78 -36.34
C GLY A 455 -4.17 -41.42 -36.77
N ALA A 456 -5.27 -40.67 -36.69
CA ALA A 456 -6.63 -41.16 -36.94
C ALA A 456 -6.92 -41.49 -38.42
N THR A 457 -6.22 -40.87 -39.37
CA THR A 457 -6.43 -41.06 -40.81
C THR A 457 -5.68 -42.25 -41.41
N SER A 458 -4.88 -42.98 -40.63
CA SER A 458 -4.04 -44.09 -41.10
C SER A 458 -4.83 -45.28 -41.69
N GLY A 459 -6.15 -45.34 -41.51
CA GLY A 459 -7.06 -46.31 -42.15
C GLY A 459 -8.14 -45.71 -43.07
N LEU A 460 -8.11 -44.40 -43.34
CA LEU A 460 -9.12 -43.70 -44.16
C LEU A 460 -8.70 -43.58 -45.63
N THR A 461 -9.66 -43.33 -46.53
CA THR A 461 -9.33 -43.08 -47.95
C THR A 461 -8.61 -41.73 -48.09
N PRO A 462 -7.70 -41.55 -49.07
CA PRO A 462 -7.02 -40.28 -49.30
C PRO A 462 -7.98 -39.09 -49.46
N SER A 463 -9.18 -39.34 -50.02
CA SER A 463 -10.24 -38.33 -50.15
C SER A 463 -10.84 -37.91 -48.81
N THR A 464 -11.12 -38.86 -47.91
CA THR A 464 -11.69 -38.57 -46.58
C THR A 464 -10.66 -37.94 -45.65
N ALA A 465 -9.42 -38.43 -45.69
CA ALA A 465 -8.30 -37.80 -44.99
C ALA A 465 -8.07 -36.35 -45.47
N GLY A 466 -8.08 -36.11 -46.78
CA GLY A 466 -7.93 -34.76 -47.36
C GLY A 466 -9.01 -33.78 -46.90
N VAL A 467 -10.26 -34.22 -46.79
CA VAL A 467 -11.37 -33.38 -46.29
C VAL A 467 -11.13 -32.95 -44.84
N LEU A 468 -10.64 -33.84 -43.98
CA LEU A 468 -10.36 -33.51 -42.58
C LEU A 468 -9.27 -32.44 -42.43
N PHE A 469 -8.14 -32.60 -43.12
CA PHE A 469 -7.07 -31.59 -43.09
C PHE A 469 -7.54 -30.25 -43.69
N SER A 470 -8.37 -30.29 -44.75
CA SER A 470 -8.94 -29.06 -45.35
C SER A 470 -9.95 -28.33 -44.46
N SER A 471 -10.44 -28.97 -43.40
CA SER A 471 -11.40 -28.40 -42.45
C SER A 471 -10.74 -27.59 -41.32
N ILE A 472 -9.42 -27.76 -41.09
CA ILE A 472 -8.67 -27.05 -40.05
C ILE A 472 -8.75 -25.51 -40.19
N PRO A 473 -8.58 -24.90 -41.38
CA PRO A 473 -8.74 -23.46 -41.54
C PRO A 473 -10.15 -22.96 -41.19
N HIS A 474 -11.19 -23.75 -41.49
CA HIS A 474 -12.57 -23.40 -41.15
C HIS A 474 -12.79 -23.41 -39.65
N PHE A 475 -12.39 -24.49 -38.96
CA PHE A 475 -12.41 -24.60 -37.50
C PHE A 475 -11.75 -23.38 -36.84
N ARG A 476 -10.52 -23.06 -37.26
CA ARG A 476 -9.77 -21.91 -36.73
C ARG A 476 -10.50 -20.58 -36.94
N ALA A 477 -11.11 -20.38 -38.10
CA ALA A 477 -11.82 -19.16 -38.41
C ALA A 477 -13.06 -18.98 -37.52
N GLN A 478 -13.83 -20.06 -37.28
CA GLN A 478 -15.00 -20.01 -36.39
C GLN A 478 -14.59 -19.76 -34.95
N VAL A 479 -13.62 -20.52 -34.43
CA VAL A 479 -13.10 -20.32 -33.08
C VAL A 479 -12.58 -18.91 -32.87
N ALA A 480 -11.76 -18.38 -33.79
CA ALA A 480 -11.23 -17.03 -33.70
C ALA A 480 -12.35 -15.96 -33.66
N LYS A 481 -13.37 -16.12 -34.51
CA LYS A 481 -14.51 -15.20 -34.56
C LYS A 481 -15.30 -15.23 -33.26
N ARG A 482 -15.75 -16.42 -32.83
CA ARG A 482 -16.56 -16.61 -31.62
C ARG A 482 -15.82 -16.19 -30.36
N ALA A 483 -14.52 -16.50 -30.27
CA ALA A 483 -13.70 -16.08 -29.13
C ALA A 483 -13.49 -14.56 -29.09
N ALA A 484 -13.38 -13.89 -30.25
CA ALA A 484 -13.27 -12.43 -30.30
C ALA A 484 -14.58 -11.74 -29.88
N GLU A 485 -15.72 -12.30 -30.29
CA GLU A 485 -17.05 -11.87 -29.84
C GLU A 485 -17.22 -12.06 -28.33
N LEU A 486 -16.80 -13.22 -27.80
CA LEU A 486 -16.80 -13.49 -26.36
C LEU A 486 -15.92 -12.51 -25.57
N LEU A 487 -14.68 -12.27 -26.00
CA LEU A 487 -13.79 -11.31 -25.34
C LEU A 487 -14.42 -9.92 -25.30
N LYS A 488 -14.97 -9.46 -26.43
CA LYS A 488 -15.63 -8.15 -26.52
C LYS A 488 -16.85 -8.07 -25.60
N GLN A 489 -17.64 -9.13 -25.52
CA GLN A 489 -18.80 -9.21 -24.62
C GLN A 489 -18.38 -9.17 -23.15
N LEU A 490 -17.37 -9.95 -22.76
CA LEU A 490 -16.86 -9.95 -21.39
C LEU A 490 -16.27 -8.58 -21.02
N GLN A 491 -15.48 -7.96 -21.89
CA GLN A 491 -14.97 -6.60 -21.67
C GLN A 491 -16.10 -5.61 -21.43
N HIS A 492 -17.15 -5.64 -22.25
CA HIS A 492 -18.34 -4.81 -22.06
C HIS A 492 -19.00 -5.09 -20.70
N ASP A 493 -19.25 -6.35 -20.37
CA ASP A 493 -19.98 -6.74 -19.15
C ASP A 493 -19.24 -6.37 -17.86
N TYR A 494 -17.92 -6.47 -17.87
CA TYR A 494 -17.06 -6.06 -16.75
C TYR A 494 -16.98 -4.52 -16.63
N LEU A 495 -16.82 -3.79 -17.73
CA LEU A 495 -16.65 -2.33 -17.72
C LEU A 495 -17.95 -1.57 -17.46
N TYR A 496 -19.08 -2.07 -17.96
CA TYR A 496 -20.41 -1.45 -17.80
C TYR A 496 -21.23 -2.05 -16.65
N GLY A 497 -20.65 -2.95 -15.85
CA GLY A 497 -21.18 -3.36 -14.54
C GLY A 497 -22.15 -4.53 -14.53
N ALA A 498 -22.33 -5.25 -15.64
CA ALA A 498 -23.15 -6.48 -15.65
C ALA A 498 -22.58 -7.58 -14.75
N LYS A 499 -21.28 -7.53 -14.44
CA LYS A 499 -20.59 -8.42 -13.48
C LYS A 499 -20.57 -7.91 -12.04
N GLY A 500 -21.29 -6.81 -11.77
CA GLY A 500 -21.30 -6.14 -10.48
C GLY A 500 -20.11 -5.20 -10.27
N ALA A 501 -20.12 -4.48 -9.14
CA ALA A 501 -19.11 -3.47 -8.84
C ALA A 501 -17.77 -4.05 -8.31
N ALA A 502 -17.76 -5.32 -7.89
CA ALA A 502 -16.62 -6.01 -7.30
C ALA A 502 -16.51 -7.45 -7.86
N PRO A 503 -16.26 -7.62 -9.17
CA PRO A 503 -16.39 -8.93 -9.84
C PRO A 503 -15.37 -9.98 -9.37
N ALA A 504 -14.24 -9.57 -8.80
CA ALA A 504 -13.23 -10.50 -8.27
C ALA A 504 -13.53 -11.00 -6.85
N SER A 505 -14.56 -10.48 -6.17
CA SER A 505 -14.89 -10.84 -4.77
C SER A 505 -15.08 -12.34 -4.55
N GLY A 506 -15.57 -13.08 -5.55
CA GLY A 506 -15.77 -14.53 -5.46
C GLY A 506 -14.48 -15.34 -5.50
N CYS A 507 -13.37 -14.74 -5.94
CA CYS A 507 -12.08 -15.40 -6.07
C CYS A 507 -11.14 -15.15 -4.86
N LEU A 508 -11.55 -14.24 -3.97
CA LEU A 508 -10.79 -13.77 -2.82
C LEU A 508 -11.44 -14.30 -1.53
N ASN A 509 -10.63 -14.51 -0.50
CA ASN A 509 -11.13 -14.88 0.83
C ASN A 509 -10.90 -13.75 1.85
N ARG A 510 -9.73 -13.68 2.50
CA ARG A 510 -9.48 -12.67 3.54
C ARG A 510 -9.19 -11.29 2.96
N THR A 511 -8.36 -11.20 1.91
CA THR A 511 -8.03 -9.95 1.21
C THR A 511 -9.25 -9.27 0.57
N LYS A 512 -10.37 -10.00 0.43
CA LYS A 512 -11.65 -9.52 -0.09
C LYS A 512 -12.11 -8.23 0.56
N SER A 513 -12.00 -8.07 1.88
CA SER A 513 -12.50 -6.89 2.58
C SER A 513 -11.83 -5.59 2.11
N VAL A 514 -10.53 -5.63 1.82
CA VAL A 514 -9.80 -4.47 1.30
C VAL A 514 -10.15 -4.20 -0.16
N TYR A 515 -10.27 -5.25 -0.98
CA TYR A 515 -10.74 -5.14 -2.36
C TYR A 515 -12.16 -4.53 -2.43
N GLU A 516 -13.09 -5.02 -1.62
CA GLU A 516 -14.47 -4.54 -1.55
C GLU A 516 -14.56 -3.13 -0.95
N PHE A 517 -13.68 -2.76 -0.03
CA PHE A 517 -13.61 -1.38 0.43
C PHE A 517 -13.27 -0.43 -0.74
N VAL A 518 -12.27 -0.76 -1.56
CA VAL A 518 -11.92 0.06 -2.73
C VAL A 518 -13.05 0.08 -3.77
N ARG A 519 -13.62 -1.08 -4.09
CA ARG A 519 -14.61 -1.24 -5.16
C ARG A 519 -16.00 -0.75 -4.78
N LEU A 520 -16.48 -1.12 -3.59
CA LEU A 520 -17.85 -0.86 -3.12
C LEU A 520 -17.94 0.39 -2.24
N THR A 521 -17.03 0.54 -1.27
CA THR A 521 -17.11 1.65 -0.31
C THR A 521 -16.61 2.96 -0.92
N LEU A 522 -15.48 2.94 -1.64
CA LEU A 522 -14.96 4.11 -2.35
C LEU A 522 -15.58 4.28 -3.75
N GLY A 523 -16.31 3.28 -4.26
CA GLY A 523 -16.98 3.33 -5.56
C GLY A 523 -16.03 3.33 -6.76
N ILE A 524 -14.80 2.85 -6.60
CA ILE A 524 -13.79 2.86 -7.66
C ILE A 524 -13.96 1.62 -8.53
N ARG A 525 -14.53 1.81 -9.73
CA ARG A 525 -14.81 0.75 -10.71
C ARG A 525 -13.55 0.29 -11.47
N MET A 526 -13.67 -0.83 -12.16
CA MET A 526 -12.71 -1.26 -13.18
C MET A 526 -12.61 -0.19 -14.28
N HIS A 527 -11.39 0.13 -14.73
CA HIS A 527 -11.16 1.20 -15.70
C HIS A 527 -11.04 0.68 -17.13
N GLY A 528 -11.59 1.44 -18.08
CA GLY A 528 -11.42 1.20 -19.52
C GLY A 528 -12.68 1.39 -20.35
N SER A 529 -13.77 1.90 -19.77
CA SER A 529 -15.05 2.08 -20.48
C SER A 529 -14.91 3.07 -21.64
N GLU A 530 -14.19 4.18 -21.43
CA GLU A 530 -13.92 5.15 -22.50
C GLU A 530 -13.05 4.60 -23.62
N ASN A 531 -12.04 3.80 -23.27
CA ASN A 531 -11.20 3.11 -24.26
C ASN A 531 -12.01 2.11 -25.08
N PHE A 532 -12.94 1.39 -24.44
CA PHE A 532 -13.84 0.46 -25.11
C PHE A 532 -14.78 1.17 -26.09
N GLY A 533 -15.35 2.30 -25.66
CA GLY A 533 -16.22 3.16 -26.46
C GLY A 533 -15.48 4.07 -27.46
N MET A 534 -14.14 3.96 -27.56
CA MET A 534 -13.30 4.80 -28.42
C MET A 534 -13.54 6.31 -28.20
N PHE A 535 -13.81 6.70 -26.95
CA PHE A 535 -14.12 8.08 -26.55
C PHE A 535 -15.33 8.69 -27.29
N GLY A 536 -16.30 7.86 -27.70
CA GLY A 536 -17.47 8.31 -28.48
C GLY A 536 -18.30 9.41 -27.82
N ASN A 537 -18.29 9.48 -26.48
CA ASN A 537 -18.98 10.50 -25.68
C ASN A 537 -18.07 11.67 -25.22
N GLY A 538 -16.79 11.67 -25.60
CA GLY A 538 -15.77 12.62 -25.14
C GLY A 538 -14.87 12.06 -24.03
N LEU A 539 -13.80 12.80 -23.70
CA LEU A 539 -12.85 12.45 -22.64
C LEU A 539 -13.40 12.82 -21.26
N GLY A 540 -13.36 11.90 -20.30
CA GLY A 540 -13.75 12.15 -18.91
C GLY A 540 -15.26 12.17 -18.65
N VAL A 541 -16.05 11.51 -19.50
CA VAL A 541 -17.51 11.42 -19.40
C VAL A 541 -17.96 10.09 -18.79
N GLU A 542 -17.35 8.97 -19.16
CA GLU A 542 -17.71 7.63 -18.64
C GLU A 542 -16.75 7.17 -17.53
N ASP A 543 -15.47 7.54 -17.66
CA ASP A 543 -14.42 7.25 -16.68
C ASP A 543 -13.91 8.56 -16.07
N VAL A 544 -13.63 8.52 -14.76
CA VAL A 544 -12.87 9.58 -14.09
C VAL A 544 -11.38 9.33 -14.25
N THR A 545 -10.57 10.38 -14.10
CA THR A 545 -9.11 10.23 -14.21
C THR A 545 -8.57 9.22 -13.20
N LEU A 546 -7.52 8.48 -13.60
CA LEU A 546 -6.80 7.57 -12.71
C LEU A 546 -6.35 8.27 -11.42
N GLY A 547 -5.87 9.50 -11.54
CA GLY A 547 -5.41 10.32 -10.42
C GLY A 547 -6.51 10.61 -9.40
N GLN A 548 -7.75 10.86 -9.83
CA GLN A 548 -8.88 11.04 -8.93
C GLN A 548 -9.15 9.78 -8.10
N ASN A 549 -9.20 8.62 -8.74
CA ASN A 549 -9.44 7.35 -8.05
C ASN A 549 -8.32 6.98 -7.08
N ILE A 550 -7.06 7.17 -7.48
CA ILE A 550 -5.90 6.96 -6.60
C ILE A 550 -5.94 7.94 -5.42
N SER A 551 -6.35 9.19 -5.65
CA SER A 551 -6.48 10.19 -4.58
C SER A 551 -7.54 9.79 -3.54
N LEU A 552 -8.66 9.21 -3.95
CA LEU A 552 -9.68 8.70 -3.01
C LEU A 552 -9.13 7.59 -2.11
N ILE A 553 -8.31 6.68 -2.66
CA ILE A 553 -7.63 5.64 -1.86
C ILE A 553 -6.61 6.29 -0.92
N HIS A 554 -5.82 7.24 -1.44
CA HIS A 554 -4.82 7.97 -0.65
C HIS A 554 -5.46 8.70 0.54
N GLU A 555 -6.55 9.43 0.31
CA GLU A 555 -7.33 10.10 1.35
C GLU A 555 -7.89 9.09 2.36
N ALA A 556 -8.42 7.95 1.91
CA ALA A 556 -8.91 6.91 2.82
C ALA A 556 -7.81 6.32 3.72
N ILE A 557 -6.57 6.23 3.22
CA ILE A 557 -5.40 5.85 4.02
C ILE A 557 -5.04 6.96 5.01
N ARG A 558 -4.89 8.21 4.55
CA ARG A 558 -4.45 9.35 5.38
C ARG A 558 -5.47 9.79 6.43
N ASP A 559 -6.77 9.65 6.14
CA ASP A 559 -7.88 9.96 7.05
C ASP A 559 -8.17 8.81 8.03
N GLY A 560 -7.47 7.69 7.92
CA GLY A 560 -7.66 6.52 8.78
C GLY A 560 -8.92 5.69 8.47
N LYS A 561 -9.69 6.03 7.43
CA LYS A 561 -10.91 5.31 7.03
C LYS A 561 -10.62 3.84 6.69
N MET A 562 -9.45 3.56 6.11
CA MET A 562 -9.01 2.20 5.77
C MET A 562 -8.49 1.40 6.97
N GLN A 563 -8.13 2.05 8.09
CA GLN A 563 -7.50 1.36 9.24
C GLN A 563 -8.42 0.28 9.82
N SER A 564 -9.70 0.61 10.02
CA SER A 564 -10.70 -0.35 10.54
C SER A 564 -10.85 -1.58 9.65
N VAL A 565 -10.79 -1.40 8.32
CA VAL A 565 -10.88 -2.49 7.34
C VAL A 565 -9.66 -3.40 7.43
N VAL A 566 -8.46 -2.82 7.54
CA VAL A 566 -7.21 -3.58 7.65
C VAL A 566 -7.12 -4.32 8.97
N VAL A 567 -7.47 -3.68 10.08
CA VAL A 567 -7.48 -4.32 11.41
C VAL A 567 -8.49 -5.47 11.46
N GLY A 568 -9.66 -5.29 10.86
CA GLY A 568 -10.69 -6.35 10.78
C GLY A 568 -10.29 -7.57 9.94
N LEU A 569 -9.15 -7.57 9.25
CA LEU A 569 -8.61 -8.78 8.60
C LEU A 569 -8.03 -9.79 9.60
N PHE A 570 -7.77 -9.35 10.83
CA PHE A 570 -7.08 -10.10 11.88
C PHE A 570 -7.99 -10.47 13.07
N GLU A 571 -9.27 -10.12 12.99
CA GLU A 571 -10.35 -10.59 13.88
C GLU A 571 -11.00 -11.86 13.31
#